data_AF-A0A6V8KLK7-F1
#
_entry.id   AF-A0A6V8KLK7-F1
#
_cell.length_a   1.000
_cell.length_b   1.000
_cell.length_c   1.000
_cell.angle_alpha   90.00
_cell.angle_beta   90.00
_cell.angle_gamma   90.00
#
_symmetry.space_group_name_H-M   'P 1'
#
loop_
_entity.id
_entity.type
_entity.pdbx_description
1 polymer ?
#
loop_
_entity_poly.entity_id
_entity_poly.type
_entity_poly.pdbx_seq_one_letter_code
_entity_poly.pdbx_strand_id
1 'polypeptide(L)'
;MAGGKQRRPVPDRARRRAIRALAARLGVAYSVAARLLDAQDAPAVRPLSIDEHWRSVFALREHRTFHSRVSDTRLATDLPLGRATHLTERFPPWRAQRMYDGAGRQTTLAMLYAVVAHESPALVPSADELAWVAELGEETAVDITCDALDRAARLLLDDDRWRLWTRVDAALAAGQSNADWRVRDAARTLGRELRSVSLRGSLDGVRHILDALLVAAYEGHPPGTRVRVLSGPSRDLTGTVVGVRWPAAGPLMGYQVRLDADLTVHAFAVDDVAPLDQPAAPQPATT
;
A
#
# COMPACT_ATOMS: atom_id res chain seq x y z
N MET A 1 -11.97 60.07 31.19
CA MET A 1 -12.36 58.64 31.12
C MET A 1 -12.01 58.10 29.74
N ALA A 2 -10.73 57.80 29.49
CA ALA A 2 -10.26 57.30 28.19
C ALA A 2 -10.07 55.78 28.29
N GLY A 3 -10.94 55.02 27.62
CA GLY A 3 -10.88 53.56 27.55
C GLY A 3 -9.88 53.09 26.50
N GLY A 4 -8.77 52.49 26.93
CA GLY A 4 -7.82 51.80 26.07
C GLY A 4 -8.40 50.49 25.53
N LYS A 5 -8.70 50.44 24.23
CA LYS A 5 -9.00 49.18 23.52
C LYS A 5 -7.68 48.44 23.23
N GLN A 6 -7.36 47.43 24.03
CA GLN A 6 -6.33 46.45 23.71
C GLN A 6 -6.71 45.67 22.44
N ARG A 7 -5.92 45.79 21.38
CA ARG A 7 -5.98 44.95 20.18
C ARG A 7 -5.47 43.54 20.52
N ARG A 8 -6.29 42.51 20.31
CA ARG A 8 -5.85 41.10 20.30
C ARG A 8 -4.79 40.91 19.19
N PRO A 9 -3.63 40.29 19.49
CA PRO A 9 -2.65 39.93 18.47
C PRO A 9 -3.24 38.87 17.52
N VAL A 10 -2.98 38.99 16.22
CA VAL A 10 -3.53 38.16 15.14
C VAL A 10 -2.60 36.96 14.90
N PRO A 11 -2.90 35.74 15.42
CA PRO A 11 -2.09 34.54 15.21
C PRO A 11 -1.96 34.10 13.74
N ASP A 12 -2.79 34.65 12.84
CA ASP A 12 -2.87 34.22 11.45
C ASP A 12 -1.69 34.70 10.57
N ARG A 13 -1.06 35.85 10.85
CA ARG A 13 0.04 36.36 10.01
C ARG A 13 1.35 35.57 10.18
N ALA A 14 1.68 35.18 11.40
CA ALA A 14 2.86 34.38 11.69
C ALA A 14 2.72 32.98 11.07
N ARG A 15 1.54 32.35 11.24
CA ARG A 15 1.20 31.06 10.62
C ARG A 15 1.31 31.12 9.09
N ARG A 16 0.71 32.11 8.44
CA ARG A 16 0.82 32.27 6.96
C ARG A 16 2.27 32.47 6.48
N ARG A 17 3.12 33.15 7.26
CA ARG A 17 4.56 33.27 6.94
C ARG A 17 5.28 31.93 7.10
N ALA A 18 5.00 31.18 8.17
CA ALA A 18 5.57 29.85 8.38
C ALA A 18 5.17 28.88 7.26
N ILE A 19 3.89 28.87 6.85
CA ILE A 19 3.41 28.05 5.74
C ILE A 19 4.12 28.42 4.43
N ARG A 20 4.26 29.71 4.11
CA ARG A 20 4.98 30.15 2.90
C ARG A 20 6.46 29.76 2.92
N ALA A 21 7.13 29.94 4.06
CA ALA A 21 8.53 29.57 4.22
C ALA A 21 8.71 28.05 4.07
N LEU A 22 7.80 27.26 4.65
CA LEU A 22 7.81 25.81 4.55
C LEU A 22 7.54 25.33 3.11
N ALA A 23 6.55 25.91 2.44
CA ALA A 23 6.24 25.64 1.02
C ALA A 23 7.45 25.91 0.12
N ALA A 24 8.08 27.08 0.26
CA ALA A 24 9.27 27.46 -0.50
C ALA A 24 10.46 26.54 -0.21
N ARG A 25 10.69 26.18 1.06
CA ARG A 25 11.80 25.30 1.46
C ARG A 25 11.65 23.89 0.91
N LEU A 26 10.43 23.36 0.85
CA LEU A 26 10.17 21.99 0.41
C LEU A 26 9.83 21.90 -1.09
N GLY A 27 9.61 23.02 -1.77
CA GLY A 27 9.16 23.03 -3.17
C GLY A 27 7.75 22.47 -3.34
N VAL A 28 6.88 22.63 -2.35
CA VAL A 28 5.50 22.09 -2.35
C VAL A 28 4.45 23.21 -2.38
N ALA A 29 3.22 22.87 -2.77
CA ALA A 29 2.10 23.81 -2.75
C ALA A 29 1.78 24.32 -1.33
N TYR A 30 1.26 25.54 -1.24
CA TYR A 30 0.90 26.19 0.04
C TYR A 30 -0.06 25.35 0.89
N SER A 31 -1.06 24.70 0.28
CA SER A 31 -2.03 23.85 0.97
C SER A 31 -1.38 22.60 1.58
N VAL A 32 -0.38 22.03 0.91
CA VAL A 32 0.42 20.92 1.45
C VAL A 32 1.20 21.40 2.67
N ALA A 33 1.94 22.50 2.54
CA ALA A 33 2.68 23.08 3.65
C ALA A 33 1.79 23.46 4.85
N ALA A 34 0.53 23.88 4.61
CA ALA A 34 -0.42 24.19 5.66
C ALA A 34 -0.81 22.94 6.47
N ARG A 35 -1.17 21.85 5.79
CA ARG A 35 -1.50 20.57 6.45
C ARG A 35 -0.33 20.00 7.25
N LEU A 36 0.88 20.16 6.72
CA LEU A 36 2.11 19.71 7.38
C LEU A 36 2.39 20.48 8.68
N LEU A 37 2.14 21.79 8.69
CA LEU A 37 2.31 22.61 9.89
C LEU A 37 1.29 22.19 10.97
N ASP A 38 0.05 21.91 10.57
CA ASP A 38 -1.01 21.49 11.49
C ASP A 38 -0.76 20.08 12.07
N ALA A 39 -0.12 19.19 11.32
CA ALA A 39 0.26 17.86 11.78
C ALA A 39 1.39 17.88 12.84
N GLN A 40 2.28 18.89 12.81
CA GLN A 40 3.37 19.05 13.79
C GLN A 40 2.90 19.55 15.16
N ASP A 41 1.80 20.31 15.19
CA ASP A 41 1.23 20.88 16.41
C ASP A 41 0.27 19.90 17.15
N ALA A 42 0.08 18.68 16.63
CA ALA A 42 -0.77 17.68 17.27
C ALA A 42 -0.09 17.10 18.53
N PRO A 43 -0.78 17.06 19.70
CA PRO A 43 -0.18 16.58 20.94
C PRO A 43 0.23 15.11 20.86
N ALA A 44 1.50 14.83 21.13
CA ALA A 44 2.01 13.47 21.27
C ALA A 44 1.50 12.86 22.58
N VAL A 45 0.77 11.74 22.50
CA VAL A 45 0.74 10.58 23.42
C VAL A 45 -0.58 9.80 23.25
N ARG A 46 -0.49 8.65 22.57
CA ARG A 46 -1.23 7.39 22.75
C ARG A 46 -0.47 6.29 21.99
N PRO A 47 -0.62 5.00 22.31
CA PRO A 47 -0.03 3.94 21.49
C PRO A 47 -0.57 4.10 20.08
N LEU A 48 0.34 4.25 19.11
CA LEU A 48 0.01 4.56 17.72
C LEU A 48 -1.09 3.61 17.26
N SER A 49 -2.28 4.16 17.00
CA SER A 49 -3.26 3.39 16.24
C SER A 49 -2.62 3.02 14.91
N ILE A 50 -3.16 2.00 14.28
CA ILE A 50 -2.71 1.45 13.00
C ILE A 50 -2.57 2.55 11.96
N ASP A 51 -3.55 3.44 11.98
CA ASP A 51 -3.57 4.64 11.18
C ASP A 51 -2.42 5.59 11.52
N GLU A 52 -2.01 5.76 12.78
CA GLU A 52 -0.91 6.65 13.12
C GLU A 52 0.45 6.12 12.64
N HIS A 53 0.68 4.80 12.63
CA HIS A 53 1.89 4.21 12.03
C HIS A 53 1.94 4.50 10.53
N TRP A 54 0.86 4.18 9.81
CA TRP A 54 0.78 4.40 8.37
C TRP A 54 0.78 5.88 8.01
N ARG A 55 0.05 6.73 8.74
CA ARG A 55 0.10 8.19 8.59
C ARG A 55 1.52 8.70 8.78
N SER A 56 2.29 8.17 9.74
CA SER A 56 3.68 8.59 9.95
C SER A 56 4.58 8.17 8.77
N VAL A 57 4.45 6.93 8.29
CA VAL A 57 5.21 6.43 7.13
C VAL A 57 4.87 7.25 5.88
N PHE A 58 3.59 7.51 5.62
CA PHE A 58 3.16 8.30 4.46
C PHE A 58 3.53 9.78 4.59
N ALA A 59 3.41 10.38 5.77
CA ALA A 59 3.82 11.77 6.00
C ALA A 59 5.32 11.96 5.70
N LEU A 60 6.18 11.04 6.18
CA LEU A 60 7.61 11.06 5.85
C LEU A 60 7.86 10.96 4.35
N ARG A 61 7.05 10.16 3.65
CA ARG A 61 7.14 9.98 2.19
C ARG A 61 6.69 11.23 1.42
N GLU A 62 5.68 11.94 1.91
CA GLU A 62 5.19 13.22 1.35
C GLU A 62 6.20 14.37 1.53
N HIS A 63 7.10 14.27 2.51
CA HIS A 63 8.15 15.26 2.75
C HIS A 63 9.38 15.13 1.82
N ARG A 64 9.40 14.15 0.91
CA ARG A 64 10.54 13.94 0.01
C ARG A 64 10.64 15.03 -1.05
N THR A 65 11.88 15.37 -1.38
CA THR A 65 12.18 16.31 -2.48
C THR A 65 11.70 15.74 -3.81
N PHE A 66 11.39 16.60 -4.77
CA PHE A 66 10.98 16.19 -6.12
C PHE A 66 11.95 15.16 -6.74
N HIS A 67 13.26 15.43 -6.69
CA HIS A 67 14.29 14.51 -7.19
C HIS A 67 14.25 13.13 -6.51
N SER A 68 14.02 13.09 -5.20
CA SER A 68 13.88 11.83 -4.47
C SER A 68 12.63 11.06 -4.91
N ARG A 69 11.52 11.75 -5.16
CA ARG A 69 10.29 11.11 -5.68
C ARG A 69 10.49 10.57 -7.09
N VAL A 70 11.11 11.34 -8.00
CA VAL A 70 11.42 10.88 -9.37
C VAL A 70 12.37 9.67 -9.37
N SER A 71 13.38 9.67 -8.50
CA SER A 71 14.26 8.51 -8.36
C SER A 71 13.50 7.26 -7.89
N ASP A 72 12.57 7.44 -6.94
CA ASP A 72 11.76 6.35 -6.40
C ASP A 72 10.74 5.82 -7.41
N THR A 73 10.08 6.70 -8.17
CA THR A 73 9.18 6.28 -9.25
C THR A 73 9.92 5.61 -10.40
N ARG A 74 11.14 6.07 -10.76
CA ARG A 74 11.99 5.35 -11.72
C ARG A 74 12.37 3.95 -11.25
N LEU A 75 12.69 3.78 -9.96
CA LEU A 75 12.88 2.46 -9.37
C LEU A 75 11.59 1.64 -9.46
N ALA A 76 10.44 2.22 -9.12
CA ALA A 76 9.15 1.55 -9.16
C ALA A 76 8.76 1.04 -10.56
N THR A 77 9.26 1.67 -11.62
CA THR A 77 9.02 1.28 -13.01
C THR A 77 9.96 0.21 -13.56
N ASP A 78 11.03 -0.13 -12.85
CA ASP A 78 11.97 -1.17 -13.28
C ASP A 78 11.41 -2.55 -12.92
N LEU A 79 10.80 -3.25 -13.89
CA LEU A 79 10.18 -4.55 -13.68
C LEU A 79 11.16 -5.72 -13.95
N PRO A 80 11.10 -6.82 -13.16
CA PRO A 80 10.23 -7.02 -11.99
C PRO A 80 10.85 -6.54 -10.66
N LEU A 81 12.16 -6.31 -10.61
CA LEU A 81 12.92 -6.14 -9.36
C LEU A 81 12.68 -4.78 -8.70
N GLY A 82 12.71 -3.69 -9.47
CA GLY A 82 12.54 -2.34 -8.96
C GLY A 82 11.14 -2.09 -8.40
N ARG A 83 10.07 -2.48 -9.10
CA ARG A 83 8.69 -2.41 -8.56
C ARG A 83 8.55 -3.16 -7.24
N ALA A 84 9.09 -4.38 -7.17
CA ALA A 84 9.06 -5.18 -5.94
C ALA A 84 9.86 -4.53 -4.80
N THR A 85 11.00 -3.91 -5.11
CA THR A 85 11.81 -3.15 -4.15
C THR A 85 11.01 -1.96 -3.62
N HIS A 86 10.51 -1.12 -4.52
CA HIS A 86 9.71 0.05 -4.19
C HIS A 86 8.53 -0.29 -3.27
N LEU A 87 7.75 -1.33 -3.60
CA LEU A 87 6.59 -1.72 -2.79
C LEU A 87 6.99 -2.26 -1.41
N THR A 88 8.06 -3.04 -1.32
CA THR A 88 8.50 -3.58 -0.02
C THR A 88 9.17 -2.56 0.90
N GLU A 89 9.68 -1.46 0.34
CA GLU A 89 10.13 -0.28 1.09
C GLU A 89 8.95 0.61 1.50
N ARG A 90 7.95 0.77 0.63
CA ARG A 90 6.72 1.53 0.92
C ARG A 90 5.88 0.89 2.02
N PHE A 91 5.86 -0.44 2.09
CA PHE A 91 5.11 -1.20 3.08
C PHE A 91 6.08 -1.98 4.00
N PRO A 92 6.71 -1.29 4.98
CA PRO A 92 7.63 -1.92 5.91
C PRO A 92 6.92 -2.96 6.80
N PRO A 93 7.65 -3.97 7.31
CA PRO A 93 7.06 -5.03 8.10
C PRO A 93 6.63 -4.50 9.46
N TRP A 94 5.40 -4.84 9.83
CA TRP A 94 4.82 -4.44 11.08
C TRP A 94 4.78 -5.60 12.07
N ARG A 95 5.89 -5.73 12.79
CA ARG A 95 6.18 -6.88 13.66
C ARG A 95 5.16 -7.11 14.76
N ALA A 96 4.57 -6.04 15.32
CA ALA A 96 3.59 -6.15 16.40
C ALA A 96 2.34 -6.96 15.99
N GLN A 97 1.97 -6.90 14.72
CA GLN A 97 0.79 -7.61 14.19
C GLN A 97 1.14 -8.73 13.20
N ARG A 98 2.43 -8.91 12.92
CA ARG A 98 2.96 -9.76 11.85
C ARG A 98 2.36 -9.41 10.47
N MET A 99 2.03 -8.14 10.25
CA MET A 99 1.53 -7.64 8.97
C MET A 99 2.69 -7.22 8.10
N TYR A 100 2.57 -7.41 6.78
CA TYR A 100 3.62 -7.07 5.80
C TYR A 100 4.99 -7.72 6.08
N ASP A 101 5.01 -8.76 6.92
CA ASP A 101 6.22 -9.47 7.34
C ASP A 101 6.60 -10.59 6.37
N GLY A 102 7.79 -11.16 6.54
CA GLY A 102 8.28 -12.29 5.76
C GLY A 102 9.61 -11.97 5.08
N ALA A 103 10.64 -12.70 5.49
CA ALA A 103 11.94 -12.66 4.82
C ALA A 103 11.77 -13.09 3.35
N GLY A 104 12.29 -12.29 2.42
CA GLY A 104 12.17 -12.57 0.99
C GLY A 104 10.90 -12.02 0.31
N ARG A 105 10.06 -11.20 0.97
CA ARG A 105 8.88 -10.58 0.33
C ARG A 105 9.20 -9.85 -0.98
N GLN A 106 10.34 -9.17 -1.06
CA GLN A 106 10.79 -8.48 -2.27
C GLN A 106 11.03 -9.47 -3.41
N THR A 107 11.80 -10.52 -3.14
CA THR A 107 12.06 -11.60 -4.09
C THR A 107 10.78 -12.29 -4.54
N THR A 108 9.89 -12.62 -3.59
CA THR A 108 8.61 -13.27 -3.89
C THR A 108 7.75 -12.37 -4.78
N LEU A 109 7.61 -11.09 -4.46
CA LEU A 109 6.84 -10.15 -5.28
C LEU A 109 7.44 -9.99 -6.70
N ALA A 110 8.77 -9.91 -6.82
CA ALA A 110 9.43 -9.89 -8.12
C ALA A 110 9.19 -11.18 -8.93
N MET A 111 9.15 -12.34 -8.28
CA MET A 111 8.80 -13.61 -8.94
C MET A 111 7.35 -13.62 -9.44
N LEU A 112 6.40 -13.07 -8.68
CA LEU A 112 5.02 -12.94 -9.13
C LEU A 112 4.93 -12.06 -10.38
N TYR A 113 5.62 -10.92 -10.41
CA TYR A 113 5.67 -10.07 -11.60
C TYR A 113 6.32 -10.78 -12.80
N ALA A 114 7.36 -11.58 -12.57
CA ALA A 114 7.95 -12.40 -13.63
C ALA A 114 6.96 -13.42 -14.21
N VAL A 115 6.13 -14.05 -13.35
CA VAL A 115 5.06 -14.95 -13.80
C VAL A 115 4.03 -14.20 -14.64
N VAL A 116 3.52 -13.05 -14.17
CA VAL A 116 2.55 -12.26 -14.93
C VAL A 116 3.13 -11.81 -16.28
N ALA A 117 4.38 -11.33 -16.30
CA ALA A 117 5.03 -10.92 -17.54
C ALA A 117 5.23 -12.07 -18.53
N HIS A 118 5.46 -13.29 -18.04
CA HIS A 118 5.59 -14.48 -18.86
C HIS A 118 4.26 -14.96 -19.42
N GLU A 119 3.24 -15.06 -18.58
CA GLU A 119 1.97 -15.70 -18.94
C GLU A 119 0.94 -14.73 -19.50
N SER A 120 1.06 -13.44 -19.21
CA SER A 120 0.12 -12.39 -19.60
C SER A 120 0.87 -11.10 -19.93
N PRO A 121 1.76 -11.10 -20.94
CA PRO A 121 2.58 -9.94 -21.29
C PRO A 121 1.76 -8.69 -21.64
N ALA A 122 0.52 -8.86 -22.09
CA ALA A 122 -0.40 -7.75 -22.38
C ALA A 122 -0.84 -6.95 -21.14
N LEU A 123 -0.65 -7.49 -19.93
CA LEU A 123 -0.92 -6.78 -18.66
C LEU A 123 0.30 -5.98 -18.17
N VAL A 124 1.46 -6.14 -18.81
CA VAL A 124 2.67 -5.40 -18.46
C VAL A 124 2.64 -4.06 -19.19
N PRO A 125 2.68 -2.92 -18.47
CA PRO A 125 2.73 -1.61 -19.11
C PRO A 125 3.98 -1.46 -19.98
N SER A 126 3.86 -0.68 -21.06
CA SER A 126 4.99 -0.49 -21.97
C SER A 126 6.13 0.29 -21.30
N ALA A 127 7.37 0.06 -21.74
CA ALA A 127 8.53 0.77 -21.20
C ALA A 127 8.43 2.29 -21.38
N ASP A 128 7.87 2.75 -22.51
CA ASP A 128 7.70 4.18 -22.80
C ASP A 128 6.65 4.83 -21.88
N GLU A 129 5.54 4.14 -21.64
CA GLU A 129 4.50 4.57 -20.70
C GLU A 129 5.06 4.67 -19.27
N LEU A 130 5.75 3.63 -18.81
CA LEU A 130 6.38 3.61 -17.49
C LEU A 130 7.44 4.72 -17.36
N ALA A 131 8.31 4.88 -18.35
CA ALA A 131 9.32 5.94 -18.34
C ALA A 131 8.68 7.34 -18.24
N TRP A 132 7.59 7.59 -18.98
CA TRP A 132 6.86 8.85 -18.91
C TRP A 132 6.24 9.08 -17.53
N VAL A 133 5.53 8.09 -16.98
CA VAL A 133 4.91 8.19 -15.64
C VAL A 133 5.96 8.40 -14.54
N ALA A 134 7.12 7.74 -14.66
CA ALA A 134 8.19 7.87 -13.69
C ALA A 134 8.68 9.32 -13.53
N GLU A 135 8.76 10.09 -14.62
CA GLU A 135 9.22 11.48 -14.58
C GLU A 135 8.26 12.43 -13.85
N LEU A 136 7.01 12.04 -13.62
CA LEU A 136 6.06 12.82 -12.83
C LEU A 136 6.47 12.88 -11.34
N GLY A 137 7.20 11.86 -10.86
CA GLY A 137 7.53 11.72 -9.44
C GLY A 137 6.29 11.54 -8.55
N GLU A 138 5.21 11.00 -9.11
CA GLU A 138 3.95 10.71 -8.42
C GLU A 138 3.75 9.19 -8.33
N GLU A 139 3.87 8.62 -7.12
CA GLU A 139 3.74 7.16 -6.90
C GLU A 139 2.38 6.63 -7.33
N THR A 140 1.31 7.40 -7.07
CA THR A 140 -0.07 7.03 -7.44
C THR A 140 -0.24 6.89 -8.94
N ALA A 141 0.49 7.65 -9.75
CA ALA A 141 0.46 7.51 -11.19
C ALA A 141 1.09 6.17 -11.63
N VAL A 142 2.21 5.78 -11.01
CA VAL A 142 2.82 4.45 -11.25
C VAL A 142 1.88 3.33 -10.80
N ASP A 143 1.23 3.49 -9.65
CA ASP A 143 0.28 2.50 -9.13
C ASP A 143 -0.92 2.31 -10.08
N ILE A 144 -1.48 3.39 -10.62
CA ILE A 144 -2.58 3.32 -11.59
C ILE A 144 -2.12 2.60 -12.87
N THR A 145 -0.95 2.95 -13.40
CA THR A 145 -0.40 2.29 -14.59
C THR A 145 -0.10 0.81 -14.35
N CYS A 146 0.32 0.44 -13.14
CA CYS A 146 0.60 -0.95 -12.77
C CYS A 146 -0.61 -1.73 -12.21
N ASP A 147 -1.80 -1.13 -12.09
CA ASP A 147 -2.95 -1.75 -11.40
C ASP A 147 -3.31 -3.14 -11.95
N ALA A 148 -3.34 -3.31 -13.27
CA ALA A 148 -3.64 -4.60 -13.90
C ALA A 148 -2.57 -5.66 -13.62
N LEU A 149 -1.29 -5.28 -13.64
CA LEU A 149 -0.16 -6.14 -13.30
C LEU A 149 -0.20 -6.53 -11.82
N ASP A 150 -0.42 -5.56 -10.93
CA ASP A 150 -0.48 -5.73 -9.48
C ASP A 150 -1.69 -6.61 -9.09
N ARG A 151 -2.83 -6.42 -9.76
CA ARG A 151 -4.02 -7.27 -9.61
C ARG A 151 -3.75 -8.71 -10.05
N ALA A 152 -3.16 -8.92 -11.22
CA ALA A 152 -2.83 -10.26 -11.69
C ALA A 152 -1.85 -10.97 -10.76
N ALA A 153 -0.80 -10.27 -10.31
CA ALA A 153 0.15 -10.78 -9.33
C ALA A 153 -0.54 -11.16 -8.00
N ARG A 154 -1.50 -10.35 -7.55
CA ARG A 154 -2.28 -10.64 -6.35
C ARG A 154 -3.12 -11.91 -6.50
N LEU A 155 -3.74 -12.13 -7.65
CA LEU A 155 -4.60 -13.31 -7.88
C LEU A 155 -3.80 -14.62 -7.94
N LEU A 156 -2.52 -14.58 -8.38
CA LEU A 156 -1.62 -15.74 -8.28
C LEU A 156 -1.49 -16.29 -6.86
N LEU A 157 -1.67 -15.45 -5.84
CA LEU A 157 -1.56 -15.86 -4.44
C LEU A 157 -2.80 -16.62 -3.94
N ASP A 158 -3.91 -16.60 -4.66
CA ASP A 158 -5.11 -17.37 -4.33
C ASP A 158 -5.07 -18.80 -4.90
N ASP A 159 -4.13 -19.09 -5.82
CA ASP A 159 -3.88 -20.43 -6.32
C ASP A 159 -3.20 -21.34 -5.29
N ASP A 160 -3.28 -22.64 -5.54
CA ASP A 160 -2.52 -23.63 -4.77
C ASP A 160 -1.01 -23.34 -4.81
N ARG A 161 -0.37 -23.38 -3.63
CA ARG A 161 1.03 -23.02 -3.45
C ARG A 161 1.98 -23.85 -4.30
N TRP A 162 1.69 -25.14 -4.51
CA TRP A 162 2.54 -25.99 -5.34
C TRP A 162 2.50 -25.53 -6.80
N ARG A 163 1.28 -25.27 -7.33
CA ARG A 163 1.10 -24.75 -8.69
C ARG A 163 1.78 -23.41 -8.90
N LEU A 164 1.71 -22.52 -7.91
CA LEU A 164 2.39 -21.23 -7.97
C LEU A 164 3.89 -21.38 -8.20
N TRP A 165 4.57 -22.24 -7.43
CA TRP A 165 6.01 -22.43 -7.58
C TRP A 165 6.42 -23.07 -8.90
N THR A 166 5.60 -23.97 -9.46
CA THR A 166 5.83 -24.51 -10.81
C THR A 166 5.77 -23.40 -11.87
N ARG A 167 4.80 -22.48 -11.76
CA ARG A 167 4.69 -21.32 -12.67
C ARG A 167 5.86 -20.35 -12.52
N VAL A 168 6.31 -20.10 -11.30
CA VAL A 168 7.53 -19.31 -11.03
C VAL A 168 8.74 -19.93 -11.71
N ASP A 169 8.97 -21.23 -11.55
CA ASP A 169 10.11 -21.90 -12.19
C ASP A 169 10.06 -21.81 -13.72
N ALA A 170 8.88 -22.04 -14.31
CA ALA A 170 8.66 -21.90 -15.75
C ALA A 170 8.94 -20.47 -16.26
N ALA A 171 8.41 -19.46 -15.57
CA ALA A 171 8.62 -18.06 -15.94
C ALA A 171 10.10 -17.65 -15.85
N LEU A 172 10.82 -18.09 -14.82
CA LEU A 172 12.25 -17.80 -14.66
C LEU A 172 13.10 -18.55 -15.69
N ALA A 173 12.75 -19.80 -16.03
CA ALA A 173 13.41 -20.55 -17.08
C ALA A 173 13.24 -19.87 -18.46
N ALA A 174 12.01 -19.43 -18.78
CA ALA A 174 11.74 -18.66 -20.00
C ALA A 174 12.52 -17.33 -20.00
N GLY A 175 12.55 -16.62 -18.87
CA GLY A 175 13.26 -15.35 -18.70
C GLY A 175 14.76 -15.44 -18.95
N GLN A 176 15.41 -16.56 -18.61
CA GLN A 176 16.85 -16.75 -18.84
C GLN A 176 17.25 -16.78 -20.32
N SER A 177 16.30 -17.13 -21.19
CA SER A 177 16.48 -17.19 -22.66
C SER A 177 15.89 -15.97 -23.38
N ASN A 178 15.37 -14.98 -22.65
CA ASN A 178 14.74 -13.79 -23.23
C ASN A 178 15.75 -12.97 -24.07
N ALA A 179 15.31 -12.26 -25.11
CA ALA A 179 16.18 -11.41 -25.92
C ALA A 179 16.67 -10.17 -25.17
N ASP A 180 15.87 -9.63 -24.25
CA ASP A 180 16.25 -8.51 -23.39
C ASP A 180 17.22 -8.97 -22.29
N TRP A 181 18.39 -8.32 -22.22
CA TRP A 181 19.41 -8.63 -21.22
C TRP A 181 18.95 -8.34 -19.79
N ARG A 182 18.08 -7.34 -19.58
CA ARG A 182 17.56 -6.99 -18.25
C ARG A 182 16.66 -8.08 -17.72
N VAL A 183 15.75 -8.59 -18.56
CA VAL A 183 14.87 -9.72 -18.23
C VAL A 183 15.71 -10.98 -17.93
N ARG A 184 16.74 -11.26 -18.74
CA ARG A 184 17.65 -12.39 -18.46
C ARG A 184 18.38 -12.25 -17.13
N ASP A 185 18.91 -11.07 -16.82
CA ASP A 185 19.65 -10.83 -15.58
C ASP A 185 18.73 -10.94 -14.35
N ALA A 186 17.55 -10.34 -14.42
CA ALA A 186 16.52 -10.49 -13.39
C ALA A 186 16.14 -11.95 -13.17
N ALA A 187 15.90 -12.72 -14.25
CA ALA A 187 15.57 -14.13 -14.16
C ALA A 187 16.70 -14.99 -13.54
N ARG A 188 17.96 -14.68 -13.84
CA ARG A 188 19.12 -15.36 -13.22
C ARG A 188 19.24 -15.02 -11.74
N THR A 189 19.04 -13.76 -11.38
CA THR A 189 19.08 -13.31 -9.98
C THR A 189 17.97 -13.96 -9.17
N LEU A 190 16.72 -13.89 -9.64
CA LEU A 190 15.59 -14.55 -8.99
C LEU A 190 15.73 -16.07 -8.95
N GLY A 191 16.24 -16.70 -10.01
CA GLY A 191 16.49 -18.14 -10.04
C GLY A 191 17.52 -18.60 -9.00
N ARG A 192 18.53 -17.77 -8.70
CA ARG A 192 19.47 -18.04 -7.59
C ARG A 192 18.77 -17.95 -6.24
N GLU A 193 18.00 -16.89 -6.02
CA GLU A 193 17.26 -16.67 -4.77
C GLU A 193 16.22 -17.77 -4.49
N LEU A 194 15.53 -18.26 -5.53
CA LEU A 194 14.56 -19.37 -5.42
C LEU A 194 15.20 -20.63 -4.82
N ARG A 195 16.48 -20.88 -5.13
CA ARG A 195 17.22 -22.06 -4.66
C ARG A 195 17.84 -21.87 -3.27
N SER A 196 18.07 -20.64 -2.84
CA SER A 196 18.79 -20.33 -1.58
C SER A 196 17.88 -19.93 -0.42
N VAL A 197 16.69 -19.41 -0.68
CA VAL A 197 15.82 -18.83 0.35
C VAL A 197 14.51 -19.60 0.49
N SER A 198 14.10 -19.86 1.74
CA SER A 198 12.74 -20.32 2.02
C SER A 198 11.75 -19.18 1.84
N LEU A 199 11.15 -19.08 0.65
CA LEU A 199 10.14 -18.07 0.30
C LEU A 199 8.74 -18.41 0.79
N ARG A 200 8.57 -19.46 1.60
CA ARG A 200 7.24 -19.89 2.07
C ARG A 200 6.64 -18.90 3.08
N GLY A 201 7.48 -18.26 3.89
CA GLY A 201 7.04 -17.32 4.93
C GLY A 201 6.74 -15.90 4.42
N SER A 202 7.00 -15.60 3.15
CA SER A 202 6.80 -14.26 2.57
C SER A 202 5.48 -14.08 1.84
N LEU A 203 4.77 -15.15 1.49
CA LEU A 203 3.53 -15.07 0.70
C LEU A 203 2.46 -14.21 1.38
N ASP A 204 2.26 -14.36 2.69
CA ASP A 204 1.27 -13.56 3.43
C ASP A 204 1.67 -12.08 3.46
N GLY A 205 2.97 -11.77 3.63
CA GLY A 205 3.49 -10.41 3.53
C GLY A 205 3.23 -9.77 2.16
N VAL A 206 3.52 -10.50 1.09
CA VAL A 206 3.28 -10.04 -0.27
C VAL A 206 1.78 -9.85 -0.54
N ARG A 207 0.93 -10.76 -0.04
CA ARG A 207 -0.53 -10.61 -0.09
C ARG A 207 -0.96 -9.32 0.60
N HIS A 208 -0.46 -9.04 1.80
CA HIS A 208 -0.79 -7.81 2.52
C HIS A 208 -0.39 -6.55 1.75
N ILE A 209 0.80 -6.54 1.14
CA ILE A 209 1.31 -5.42 0.34
C ILE A 209 0.37 -5.13 -0.83
N LEU A 210 0.05 -6.16 -1.63
CA LEU A 210 -0.78 -6.00 -2.81
C LEU A 210 -2.23 -5.64 -2.42
N ASP A 211 -2.79 -6.23 -1.36
CA ASP A 211 -4.11 -5.85 -0.85
C ASP A 211 -4.15 -4.39 -0.39
N ALA A 212 -3.12 -3.92 0.33
CA ALA A 212 -3.04 -2.54 0.80
C ALA A 212 -2.88 -1.54 -0.35
N LEU A 213 -2.14 -1.93 -1.40
CA LEU A 213 -1.96 -1.12 -2.60
C LEU A 213 -3.28 -0.98 -3.38
N LEU A 214 -3.92 -2.11 -3.69
CA LEU A 214 -5.09 -2.16 -4.57
C LEU A 214 -6.35 -1.58 -3.91
N VAL A 215 -6.49 -1.70 -2.59
CA VAL A 215 -7.67 -1.19 -1.88
C VAL A 215 -7.77 0.34 -1.89
N ALA A 216 -6.65 1.04 -2.03
CA ALA A 216 -6.60 2.51 -2.01
C ALA A 216 -7.47 3.12 -3.12
N ALA A 217 -7.54 2.49 -4.30
CA ALA A 217 -8.35 2.96 -5.42
C ALA A 217 -9.87 2.83 -5.17
N TYR A 218 -10.29 2.04 -4.18
CA TYR A 218 -11.69 1.76 -3.85
C TYR A 218 -12.10 2.30 -2.48
N GLU A 219 -11.27 3.15 -1.86
CA GLU A 219 -11.50 3.72 -0.52
C GLU A 219 -11.77 2.64 0.56
N GLY A 220 -11.31 1.41 0.34
CA GLY A 220 -11.55 0.31 1.26
C GLY A 220 -10.52 0.25 2.39
N HIS A 221 -10.60 -0.82 3.18
CA HIS A 221 -9.78 -0.98 4.38
C HIS A 221 -8.56 -1.86 4.12
N PRO A 222 -7.33 -1.33 4.18
CA PRO A 222 -6.13 -2.14 3.99
C PRO A 222 -5.92 -3.14 5.12
N PRO A 223 -5.13 -4.20 4.89
CA PRO A 223 -4.65 -5.09 5.95
C PRO A 223 -4.09 -4.31 7.14
N GLY A 224 -4.37 -4.81 8.34
CA GLY A 224 -4.14 -4.10 9.58
C GLY A 224 -5.32 -3.23 10.02
N THR A 225 -6.26 -2.80 9.18
CA THR A 225 -7.35 -1.89 9.64
C THR A 225 -8.23 -2.53 10.72
N ARG A 226 -8.55 -1.78 11.79
CA ARG A 226 -9.51 -2.19 12.82
C ARG A 226 -10.93 -1.99 12.35
N VAL A 227 -11.73 -3.03 12.46
CA VAL A 227 -13.10 -3.03 11.96
C VAL A 227 -14.08 -3.65 12.94
N ARG A 228 -15.36 -3.32 12.78
CA ARG A 228 -16.50 -3.94 13.43
C ARG A 228 -17.38 -4.60 12.37
N VAL A 229 -17.85 -5.80 12.67
CA VAL A 229 -18.80 -6.54 11.85
C VAL A 229 -20.22 -5.99 12.06
N LEU A 230 -20.92 -5.68 10.98
CA LEU A 230 -22.24 -5.03 11.00
C LEU A 230 -23.41 -6.02 10.93
N SER A 231 -23.17 -7.24 10.44
CA SER A 231 -24.23 -8.20 10.13
C SER A 231 -23.86 -9.64 10.53
N GLY A 232 -24.87 -10.53 10.50
CA GLY A 232 -24.68 -11.96 10.74
C GLY A 232 -24.42 -12.35 12.21
N PRO A 233 -24.00 -13.61 12.46
CA PRO A 233 -23.77 -14.14 13.81
C PRO A 233 -22.65 -13.44 14.58
N SER A 234 -21.73 -12.83 13.86
CA SER A 234 -20.58 -12.11 14.39
C SER A 234 -20.84 -10.61 14.55
N ARG A 235 -22.10 -10.16 14.46
CA ARG A 235 -22.47 -8.75 14.60
C ARG A 235 -21.90 -8.14 15.87
N ASP A 236 -21.40 -6.91 15.75
CA ASP A 236 -20.76 -6.11 16.80
C ASP A 236 -19.42 -6.66 17.31
N LEU A 237 -18.96 -7.82 16.82
CA LEU A 237 -17.59 -8.26 17.05
C LEU A 237 -16.61 -7.35 16.31
N THR A 238 -15.45 -7.16 16.92
CA THR A 238 -14.37 -6.38 16.35
C THR A 238 -13.23 -7.30 15.91
N GLY A 239 -12.47 -6.84 14.93
CA GLY A 239 -11.34 -7.58 14.40
C GLY A 239 -10.41 -6.69 13.60
N THR A 240 -9.45 -7.36 12.96
CA THR A 240 -8.44 -6.73 12.11
C THR A 240 -8.55 -7.30 10.70
N VAL A 241 -8.60 -6.44 9.68
CA VAL A 241 -8.49 -6.88 8.29
C VAL A 241 -7.13 -7.53 8.10
N VAL A 242 -7.09 -8.77 7.62
CA VAL A 242 -5.85 -9.51 7.32
C VAL A 242 -5.71 -9.84 5.84
N GLY A 243 -6.73 -9.54 5.04
CA GLY A 243 -6.68 -9.73 3.60
C GLY A 243 -7.93 -9.17 2.93
N VAL A 244 -7.85 -9.01 1.62
CA VAL A 244 -8.96 -8.55 0.78
C VAL A 244 -9.27 -9.62 -0.26
N ARG A 245 -10.56 -9.80 -0.54
CA ARG A 245 -11.04 -10.70 -1.60
C ARG A 245 -11.28 -9.90 -2.86
N TRP A 246 -10.63 -10.32 -3.94
CA TRP A 246 -10.69 -9.66 -5.23
C TRP A 246 -11.36 -10.54 -6.27
N PRO A 247 -12.21 -9.97 -7.13
CA PRO A 247 -12.57 -10.60 -8.40
C PRO A 247 -11.41 -10.45 -9.39
N ALA A 248 -11.51 -11.14 -10.53
CA ALA A 248 -10.55 -11.02 -11.63
C ALA A 248 -10.42 -9.57 -12.14
N ALA A 249 -11.54 -8.83 -12.16
CA ALA A 249 -11.60 -7.42 -12.52
C ALA A 249 -12.69 -6.70 -11.70
N GLY A 250 -12.48 -5.41 -11.43
CA GLY A 250 -13.44 -4.57 -10.71
C GLY A 250 -13.16 -4.45 -9.20
N PRO A 251 -14.15 -3.94 -8.43
CA PRO A 251 -14.01 -3.61 -7.02
C PRO A 251 -13.80 -4.84 -6.14
N LEU A 252 -13.32 -4.64 -4.91
CA LEU A 252 -13.20 -5.74 -3.94
C LEU A 252 -14.57 -6.38 -3.64
N MET A 253 -14.56 -7.68 -3.38
CA MET A 253 -15.76 -8.46 -3.03
C MET A 253 -16.01 -8.53 -1.52
N GLY A 254 -14.97 -8.32 -0.72
CA GLY A 254 -15.07 -8.44 0.73
C GLY A 254 -13.72 -8.52 1.42
N TYR A 255 -13.77 -8.72 2.73
CA TYR A 255 -12.61 -8.73 3.60
C TYR A 255 -12.41 -10.09 4.24
N GLN A 256 -11.15 -10.44 4.50
CA GLN A 256 -10.76 -11.46 5.45
C GLN A 256 -10.42 -10.76 6.76
N VAL A 257 -11.18 -11.01 7.82
CA VAL A 257 -11.03 -10.35 9.12
C VAL A 257 -10.69 -11.40 10.16
N ARG A 258 -9.60 -11.16 10.89
CA ARG A 258 -9.26 -11.91 12.09
C ARG A 258 -10.02 -11.29 13.27
N LEU A 259 -10.98 -12.01 13.82
CA LEU A 259 -11.77 -11.55 14.96
C LEU A 259 -10.96 -11.60 16.25
N ASP A 260 -11.18 -10.64 17.14
CA ASP A 260 -10.45 -10.57 18.41
C ASP A 260 -10.85 -11.65 19.40
N ALA A 261 -12.11 -12.11 19.31
CA ALA A 261 -12.69 -13.05 20.27
C ALA A 261 -12.04 -14.43 20.23
N ASP A 262 -11.68 -14.90 19.03
CA ASP A 262 -11.20 -16.26 18.79
C ASP A 262 -9.93 -16.33 17.94
N LEU A 263 -9.44 -15.19 17.43
CA LEU A 263 -8.29 -15.07 16.53
C LEU A 263 -8.43 -15.86 15.22
N THR A 264 -9.65 -16.28 14.87
CA THR A 264 -9.89 -16.99 13.61
C THR A 264 -10.22 -16.00 12.49
N VAL A 265 -9.91 -16.41 11.25
CA VAL A 265 -10.11 -15.57 10.06
C VAL A 265 -11.45 -15.91 9.44
N HIS A 266 -12.32 -14.91 9.34
CA HIS A 266 -13.62 -15.01 8.70
C HIS A 266 -13.68 -14.13 7.46
N ALA A 267 -14.50 -14.52 6.49
CA ALA A 267 -14.79 -13.72 5.31
C ALA A 267 -16.09 -12.94 5.51
N PHE A 268 -16.06 -11.65 5.20
CA PHE A 268 -17.22 -10.75 5.26
C PHE A 268 -17.38 -10.03 3.93
N ALA A 269 -18.61 -9.65 3.54
CA ALA A 269 -18.81 -8.77 2.40
C ALA A 269 -18.32 -7.35 2.74
N VAL A 270 -18.17 -6.49 1.73
CA VAL A 270 -17.72 -5.10 1.93
C VAL A 270 -18.67 -4.35 2.86
N ASP A 271 -19.98 -4.49 2.65
CA ASP A 271 -21.02 -3.79 3.41
C ASP A 271 -21.26 -4.35 4.82
N ASP A 272 -20.62 -5.49 5.15
CA ASP A 272 -20.73 -6.14 6.46
C ASP A 272 -19.66 -5.65 7.45
N VAL A 273 -18.81 -4.70 7.05
CA VAL A 273 -17.64 -4.28 7.81
C VAL A 273 -17.54 -2.76 7.81
N ALA A 274 -17.42 -2.16 9.00
CA ALA A 274 -17.14 -0.73 9.16
C ALA A 274 -15.85 -0.50 9.96
N PRO A 275 -15.12 0.60 9.71
CA PRO A 275 -13.97 0.95 10.52
C PRO A 275 -14.42 1.27 11.95
N LEU A 276 -13.62 0.84 12.93
CA LEU A 276 -13.98 0.96 14.36
C LEU A 276 -14.12 2.43 14.80
N ASP A 277 -13.39 3.33 14.15
CA ASP A 277 -13.36 4.76 14.48
C ASP A 277 -14.54 5.56 13.87
N GLN A 278 -15.39 4.92 13.07
CA GLN A 278 -16.63 5.56 12.62
C GLN A 278 -17.74 5.38 13.67
N PRO A 279 -18.40 6.48 14.10
CA PRO A 279 -19.57 6.36 14.96
C PRO A 279 -20.62 5.52 14.25
N ALA A 280 -21.27 4.60 14.98
CA ALA A 280 -22.37 3.81 14.41
C ALA A 280 -23.39 4.77 13.80
N ALA A 281 -23.69 4.62 12.51
CA ALA A 281 -24.73 5.42 11.88
C ALA A 281 -26.02 5.26 12.71
N PRO A 282 -26.76 6.35 12.98
CA PRO A 282 -28.00 6.26 13.73
C PRO A 282 -28.94 5.32 12.98
N GLN A 283 -29.40 4.26 13.67
CA GLN A 283 -30.38 3.35 13.10
C GLN A 283 -31.63 4.16 12.73
N PRO A 284 -32.20 3.99 11.52
CA PRO A 284 -33.48 4.59 11.21
C PRO A 284 -34.49 4.07 12.23
N ALA A 285 -35.17 5.00 12.92
CA ALA A 285 -36.21 4.65 13.86
C ALA A 285 -37.25 3.79 13.14
N THR A 286 -37.39 2.53 13.55
CA THR A 286 -38.50 1.68 13.13
C THR A 286 -39.79 2.31 13.64
N THR A 287 -40.53 2.94 12.73
CA THR A 287 -41.94 3.34 12.91
C THR A 287 -42.86 2.18 12.57
#